data_AF-A0A919KFQ6-F1
#
_entry.id   AF-A0A919KFQ6-F1
#
_cell.length_a   1.000
_cell.length_b   1.000
_cell.length_c   1.000
_cell.angle_alpha   90.00
_cell.angle_beta   90.00
_cell.angle_gamma   90.00
#
_symmetry.space_group_name_H-M   'P 1'
#
loop_
_entity.id
_entity.type
_entity.pdbx_description
1 polymer ?
#
loop_
_entity_poly.entity_id
_entity_poly.type
_entity_poly.pdbx_seq_one_letter_code
_entity_poly.pdbx_strand_id
1 'polypeptide(L)'
;MSESVSEAEIGTEAAPAYDPAAPAPLNVPRTPTGDAGTDALLERLADADHLATDGHLEVYEDVHRGLRDALTALDARPGPPAPPPPYHQSRS
;
A
#
# COMPACT_ATOMS: atom_id res chain seq x y z
N MET A 1 -27.91 -33.12 -36.61
CA MET A 1 -28.66 -31.90 -36.25
C MET A 1 -27.60 -30.85 -35.97
N SER A 2 -27.29 -30.04 -36.99
CA SER A 2 -26.37 -28.91 -36.85
C SER A 2 -27.13 -27.76 -36.21
N GLU A 3 -26.76 -27.37 -35.00
CA GLU A 3 -27.31 -26.17 -34.37
C GLU A 3 -26.49 -24.97 -34.85
N SER A 4 -27.08 -24.18 -35.74
CA SER A 4 -26.53 -22.91 -36.19
C SER A 4 -27.07 -21.84 -35.25
N VAL A 5 -26.26 -21.43 -34.26
CA VAL A 5 -26.61 -20.29 -33.40
C VAL A 5 -26.47 -19.03 -34.26
N SER A 6 -27.62 -18.46 -34.58
CA SER A 6 -27.72 -17.17 -35.26
C SER A 6 -27.20 -16.09 -34.32
N GLU A 7 -26.20 -15.35 -34.78
CA GLU A 7 -25.87 -14.01 -34.32
C GLU A 7 -27.11 -13.14 -34.48
N ALA A 8 -27.92 -13.08 -33.42
CA ALA A 8 -28.95 -12.08 -33.25
C ALA A 8 -28.30 -10.87 -32.57
N GLU A 9 -27.75 -9.99 -33.40
CA GLU A 9 -27.89 -8.53 -33.28
C GLU A 9 -28.19 -8.05 -31.85
N ILE A 10 -27.15 -7.93 -31.02
CA ILE A 10 -27.23 -7.11 -29.82
C ILE A 10 -27.30 -5.65 -30.29
N GLY A 11 -28.52 -5.16 -30.45
CA GLY A 11 -28.77 -3.74 -30.66
C GLY A 11 -27.98 -2.93 -29.64
N THR A 12 -27.03 -2.15 -30.15
CA THR A 12 -26.28 -1.19 -29.35
C THR A 12 -27.23 -0.02 -29.03
N GLU A 13 -28.16 -0.28 -28.11
CA GLU A 13 -28.79 0.81 -27.38
C GLU A 13 -27.67 1.42 -26.55
N ALA A 14 -27.19 2.58 -26.99
CA ALA A 14 -26.16 3.34 -26.30
C ALA A 14 -26.69 3.70 -24.92
N ALA A 15 -26.44 2.82 -23.95
CA ALA A 15 -26.59 3.14 -22.54
C ALA A 15 -25.82 4.45 -22.30
N PRO A 16 -26.37 5.41 -21.53
CA PRO A 16 -25.61 6.59 -21.17
C PRO A 16 -24.29 6.12 -20.56
N ALA A 17 -23.18 6.63 -21.08
CA ALA A 17 -21.87 6.35 -20.52
C ALA A 17 -21.94 6.65 -19.02
N TYR A 18 -21.76 5.62 -18.20
CA TYR A 18 -21.67 5.78 -16.76
C TYR A 18 -20.41 6.61 -16.51
N ASP A 19 -20.58 7.89 -16.19
CA ASP A 19 -19.50 8.73 -15.69
C ASP A 19 -19.37 8.43 -14.20
N PRO A 20 -18.40 7.58 -13.77
CA PRO A 20 -18.23 7.31 -12.36
C PRO A 20 -17.94 8.63 -11.65
N ALA A 21 -18.72 8.95 -10.63
CA ALA A 21 -18.37 10.04 -9.74
C ALA A 21 -16.93 9.84 -9.26
N ALA A 22 -16.11 10.90 -9.33
CA ALA A 22 -14.73 10.84 -8.87
C ALA A 22 -14.70 10.30 -7.43
N PRO A 23 -13.72 9.43 -7.08
CA PRO A 23 -13.64 8.85 -5.75
C PRO A 23 -13.61 9.96 -4.69
N ALA A 24 -14.55 9.89 -3.74
CA ALA A 24 -14.57 10.83 -2.63
C ALA A 24 -13.41 10.51 -1.68
N PRO A 25 -12.62 11.50 -1.24
CA PRO A 25 -11.49 11.26 -0.35
C PRO A 25 -11.98 10.70 1.00
N LEU A 26 -11.26 9.71 1.53
CA LEU A 26 -11.66 9.00 2.76
C LEU A 26 -11.57 9.87 4.03
N ASN A 27 -10.89 11.03 3.97
CA ASN A 27 -10.75 12.01 5.07
C ASN A 27 -10.32 11.41 6.42
N VAL A 28 -9.54 10.31 6.40
CA VAL A 28 -9.02 9.69 7.62
C VAL A 28 -7.82 10.52 8.10
N PRO A 29 -7.89 11.16 9.29
CA PRO A 29 -6.76 11.91 9.81
C PRO A 29 -5.58 10.96 10.05
N ARG A 30 -4.41 11.29 9.47
CA ARG A 30 -3.16 10.54 9.66
C ARG A 30 -2.27 11.25 10.66
N THR A 31 -1.95 10.56 11.76
CA THR A 31 -0.89 10.96 12.69
C THR A 31 0.44 10.42 12.14
N PRO A 32 1.52 11.22 12.08
CA PRO A 32 2.84 10.74 11.68
C PRO A 32 3.28 9.55 12.53
N THR A 33 3.84 8.53 11.90
CA THR A 33 4.28 7.31 12.59
C THR A 33 5.60 7.52 13.32
N GLY A 34 6.38 8.53 12.91
CA GLY A 34 7.71 8.81 13.43
C GLY A 34 8.83 8.07 12.70
N ASP A 35 8.49 7.26 11.69
CA ASP A 35 9.44 6.64 10.77
C ASP A 35 9.31 7.28 9.38
N ALA A 36 10.36 7.97 8.94
CA ALA A 36 10.33 8.73 7.69
C ALA A 36 10.07 7.86 6.45
N GLY A 37 10.49 6.60 6.46
CA GLY A 37 10.24 5.66 5.35
C GLY A 37 8.77 5.28 5.25
N THR A 38 8.17 4.93 6.39
CA THR A 38 6.73 4.63 6.50
C THR A 38 5.89 5.86 6.17
N ASP A 39 6.24 7.03 6.68
CA ASP A 39 5.50 8.27 6.43
C ASP A 39 5.53 8.66 4.94
N ALA A 40 6.67 8.52 4.25
CA ALA A 40 6.76 8.77 2.81
C ALA A 40 5.92 7.81 1.96
N LEU A 41 5.82 6.53 2.36
CA LEU A 41 4.98 5.55 1.67
C LEU A 41 3.48 5.83 1.87
N LEU A 42 3.10 6.33 3.05
CA LEU A 42 1.71 6.75 3.33
C LEU A 42 1.32 8.01 2.56
N GLU A 43 2.26 8.93 2.35
CA GLU A 43 2.07 10.07 1.44
C GLU A 43 1.85 9.59 0.01
N ARG A 44 2.69 8.68 -0.50
CA ARG A 44 2.53 8.09 -1.84
C ARG A 44 1.23 7.29 -1.99
N LEU A 45 0.74 6.66 -0.93
CA LEU A 45 -0.58 6.01 -0.96
C LEU A 45 -1.72 7.03 -1.12
N ALA A 46 -1.55 8.26 -0.63
CA ALA A 46 -2.54 9.32 -0.84
C ALA A 46 -2.64 9.74 -2.31
N ASP A 47 -1.56 9.60 -3.09
CA ASP A 47 -1.61 9.85 -4.54
C ASP A 47 -2.55 8.89 -5.28
N ALA A 48 -2.73 7.66 -4.77
CA ALA A 48 -3.65 6.69 -5.35
C ALA A 48 -5.12 7.16 -5.32
N ASP A 49 -5.52 7.94 -4.30
CA ASP A 49 -6.88 8.50 -4.21
C ASP A 49 -7.20 9.42 -5.40
N HIS A 50 -6.17 9.92 -6.09
CA HIS A 50 -6.30 10.80 -7.26
C HIS A 50 -6.09 10.09 -8.61
N LEU A 51 -5.70 8.81 -8.61
CA LEU A 51 -5.51 8.04 -9.84
C LEU A 51 -6.83 7.44 -10.34
N ALA A 52 -6.88 7.15 -11.65
CA ALA A 52 -7.90 6.25 -12.19
C ALA A 52 -7.64 4.81 -11.69
N THR A 53 -8.68 3.98 -11.63
CA THR A 53 -8.63 2.61 -11.07
C THR A 53 -7.51 1.75 -11.68
N ASP A 54 -7.20 1.93 -12.97
CA ASP A 54 -6.13 1.20 -13.66
C ASP A 54 -4.73 1.48 -13.07
N GLY A 55 -4.52 2.65 -12.45
CA GLY A 55 -3.28 3.04 -11.79
C GLY A 55 -3.21 2.71 -10.30
N HIS A 56 -4.32 2.29 -9.68
CA HIS A 56 -4.35 2.02 -8.23
C HIS A 56 -3.49 0.81 -7.86
N LEU A 57 -3.52 -0.23 -8.67
CA LEU A 57 -2.87 -1.51 -8.39
C LEU A 57 -1.35 -1.36 -8.29
N GLU A 58 -0.73 -0.62 -9.21
CA GLU A 58 0.72 -0.40 -9.22
C GLU A 58 1.19 0.36 -7.96
N VAL A 59 0.42 1.35 -7.52
CA VAL A 59 0.71 2.09 -6.28
C VAL A 59 0.51 1.20 -5.05
N TYR A 60 -0.58 0.42 -5.00
CA TYR A 60 -0.85 -0.48 -3.88
C TYR A 60 0.25 -1.54 -3.69
N GLU A 61 0.73 -2.13 -4.77
CA GLU A 61 1.78 -3.15 -4.73
C GLU A 61 3.13 -2.56 -4.29
N ASP A 62 3.49 -1.39 -4.82
CA ASP A 62 4.73 -0.74 -4.44
C ASP A 62 4.71 -0.26 -2.98
N VAL A 63 3.59 0.32 -2.53
CA VAL A 63 3.39 0.69 -1.12
C VAL A 63 3.45 -0.55 -0.22
N HIS A 64 2.80 -1.66 -0.59
CA HIS A 64 2.85 -2.90 0.20
C HIS A 64 4.26 -3.46 0.30
N ARG A 65 5.03 -3.43 -0.79
CA ARG A 65 6.42 -3.88 -0.78
C ARG A 65 7.27 -2.97 0.12
N GLY A 66 7.20 -1.65 -0.09
CA GLY A 66 7.95 -0.68 0.70
C GLY A 66 7.64 -0.76 2.19
N LEU A 67 6.37 -0.93 2.56
CA LEU A 67 5.97 -1.03 3.97
C LEU A 67 6.50 -2.32 4.60
N ARG A 68 6.46 -3.45 3.87
CA ARG A 68 7.05 -4.70 4.35
C ARG A 68 8.54 -4.55 4.60
N ASP A 69 9.26 -3.90 3.69
CA ASP A 69 10.70 -3.69 3.80
C ASP A 69 11.03 -2.76 4.98
N ALA A 70 10.29 -1.65 5.13
CA ALA A 70 10.44 -0.73 6.25
C ALA A 70 10.21 -1.44 7.60
N LEU A 71 9.11 -2.19 7.74
CA LEU A 71 8.82 -2.94 8.96
C LEU A 71 9.88 -4.01 9.25
N THR A 72 10.37 -4.70 8.22
CA THR A 72 11.47 -5.67 8.34
C THR A 72 12.75 -4.99 8.84
N ALA A 73 13.08 -3.80 8.34
CA ALA A 73 14.23 -3.04 8.80
C ALA A 73 14.09 -2.58 10.26
N LEU A 74 12.87 -2.22 10.69
CA LEU A 74 12.60 -1.87 12.08
C LEU A 74 12.77 -3.08 13.01
N ASP A 75 12.39 -4.27 12.57
CA ASP A 75 12.52 -5.53 13.32
C ASP A 75 13.98 -6.02 13.40
N ALA A 76 14.76 -5.80 12.34
CA ALA A 76 16.17 -6.17 12.27
C ALA A 76 17.11 -5.25 13.10
N ARG A 77 16.58 -4.21 13.75
CA ARG A 77 17.39 -3.21 14.45
C ARG A 77 18.10 -3.86 15.65
N PRO A 78 19.45 -3.83 15.71
CA PRO A 78 20.18 -4.42 16.84
C PRO A 78 19.75 -3.78 18.15
N GLY A 79 19.50 -4.61 19.16
CA GLY A 79 19.27 -4.14 20.51
C GLY A 79 20.46 -3.32 21.04
N PRO A 80 20.24 -2.45 22.03
CA PRO A 80 21.33 -1.70 22.65
C PRO A 80 22.42 -2.67 23.15
N PRO A 81 23.71 -2.29 23.08
CA PRO A 81 24.79 -3.15 23.53
C PRO A 81 24.57 -3.56 24.99
N ALA A 82 24.86 -4.83 25.30
CA ALA A 82 24.75 -5.33 26.67
C ALA A 82 25.66 -4.52 27.61
N PRO A 83 25.24 -4.26 28.86
CA PRO A 83 26.07 -3.56 29.83
C PRO A 83 27.39 -4.32 30.06
N PRO A 84 28.50 -3.61 30.31
CA PRO A 84 29.79 -4.24 30.56
C PRO A 84 29.71 -5.14 31.80
N PRO A 85 30.40 -6.30 31.80
CA PRO A 85 30.42 -7.20 32.95
C PRO A 85 31.02 -6.48 34.17
N PRO A 86 30.52 -6.75 35.39
CA PRO A 86 31.06 -6.13 36.60
C PRO A 86 32.53 -6.53 36.74
N TYR A 87 33.38 -5.54 37.04
CA TYR A 87 34.80 -5.79 37.32
C TYR A 87 34.90 -6.72 38.53
N HIS A 88 35.42 -7.95 38.34
CA HIS A 88 35.84 -8.77 39.46
C HIS A 88 37.00 -8.05 40.13
N GLN A 89 36.71 -7.31 41.20
CA GLN A 89 37.72 -6.81 42.12
C GLN A 89 38.50 -8.02 42.61
N SER A 90 39.66 -8.23 42.01
CA SER A 90 40.67 -9.18 42.45
C SER A 90 41.05 -8.79 43.87
N ARG A 91 40.40 -9.44 44.83
CA ARG A 91 40.64 -9.28 46.25
C ARG A 91 42.05 -9.80 46.51
N SER A 92 42.98 -8.84 46.66
CA SER A 92 44.33 -9.06 47.15
C SER A 92 44.31 -9.48 48.61
#